data_AF-A0A1G0Y712-F1
#
_entry.id   AF-A0A1G0Y712-F1
#
_cell.length_a   1.000
_cell.length_b   1.000
_cell.length_c   1.000
_cell.angle_alpha   90.00
_cell.angle_beta   90.00
_cell.angle_gamma   90.00
#
_symmetry.space_group_name_H-M   'P 1'
#
loop_
_entity.id
_entity.type
_entity.pdbx_description
1 polymer ?
#
loop_
_entity_poly.entity_id
_entity_poly.type
_entity_poly.pdbx_seq_one_letter_code
_entity_poly.pdbx_strand_id
1 'polypeptide(L)'
;MNNKTAYLAANLIAPGVGQLLAKKWLLGLMMITGGIFCILWFTWEVAYPLYRNMQIMLDGEEMDLRLFNYRNLILSPVFLILIWIISYAEIFLMKDK
;
A
#
# COMPACT_ATOMS: atom_id res chain seq x y z
N MET A 1 11.10 26.78 -5.59
CA MET A 1 11.04 25.30 -5.67
C MET A 1 10.33 24.94 -6.96
N ASN A 2 10.88 24.07 -7.80
CA ASN A 2 10.23 23.73 -9.07
C ASN A 2 8.94 22.95 -8.78
N ASN A 3 7.84 23.20 -9.50
CA ASN A 3 6.53 22.58 -9.24
C ASN A 3 6.63 21.05 -9.20
N LYS A 4 7.50 20.48 -10.04
CA LYS A 4 7.84 19.05 -10.09
C LYS A 4 8.45 18.51 -8.79
N THR A 5 9.33 19.27 -8.14
CA THR A 5 9.93 18.88 -6.86
C THR A 5 8.87 18.82 -5.76
N ALA A 6 7.91 19.75 -5.75
CA ALA A 6 6.79 19.73 -4.82
C ALA A 6 5.89 18.50 -5.02
N TYR A 7 5.63 18.11 -6.27
CA TYR A 7 4.83 16.93 -6.59
C TYR A 7 5.53 15.62 -6.16
N LEU A 8 6.85 15.52 -6.38
CA LEU A 8 7.64 14.37 -5.92
C LEU A 8 7.69 14.28 -4.40
N ALA A 9 7.89 15.42 -3.71
CA ALA A 9 7.86 15.48 -2.25
C ALA A 9 6.51 15.06 -1.68
N ALA A 10 5.40 15.44 -2.32
CA ALA A 10 4.07 15.00 -1.91
C ALA A 10 3.87 13.49 -2.08
N ASN A 11 4.41 12.90 -3.16
CA ASN A 11 4.32 11.45 -3.40
C ASN A 11 5.19 10.60 -2.45
N LEU A 12 6.25 11.17 -1.89
CA LEU A 12 7.04 10.53 -0.82
C LEU A 12 6.24 10.38 0.48
N ILE A 13 5.19 11.16 0.69
CA ILE A 13 4.30 11.02 1.85
C ILE A 13 3.25 9.94 1.57
N ALA A 14 2.58 10.03 0.44
CA ALA A 14 1.59 9.05 0.01
C ALA A 14 1.52 8.97 -1.52
N PRO A 15 1.46 7.75 -2.09
CA PRO A 15 1.36 7.59 -3.53
C PRO A 15 0.05 8.20 -4.04
N GLY A 16 0.12 8.90 -5.17
CA GLY A 16 -1.04 9.52 -5.81
C GLY A 16 -1.26 10.98 -5.44
N VAL A 17 -0.72 11.49 -4.33
CA VAL A 17 -0.91 12.90 -3.92
C VAL A 17 -0.26 13.85 -4.91
N GLY A 18 0.96 13.56 -5.36
CA GLY A 18 1.63 14.35 -6.38
C GLY A 18 0.88 14.36 -7.71
N GLN A 19 0.23 13.26 -8.08
CA GLN A 19 -0.64 13.19 -9.26
C GLN A 19 -1.87 14.11 -9.13
N LEU A 20 -2.49 14.15 -7.95
CA LEU A 20 -3.61 15.06 -7.68
C LEU A 20 -3.17 16.53 -7.85
N LEU A 21 -2.01 16.89 -7.31
CA LEU A 21 -1.43 18.22 -7.45
C LEU A 21 -1.08 18.57 -8.91
N ALA A 22 -0.68 17.57 -9.70
CA ALA A 22 -0.45 17.69 -11.14
C ALA A 22 -1.75 17.70 -11.99
N LYS A 23 -2.93 17.74 -11.35
CA LYS A 23 -4.28 17.68 -11.97
C LYS A 23 -4.58 16.35 -12.67
N LYS A 24 -3.84 15.28 -12.37
CA LYS A 24 -4.08 13.91 -12.85
C LYS A 24 -4.99 13.16 -11.86
N TRP A 25 -6.19 13.70 -11.67
CA TRP A 25 -7.14 13.28 -10.62
C TRP A 25 -7.46 11.78 -10.64
N LEU A 26 -7.78 11.23 -11.82
CA LEU A 26 -8.13 9.81 -11.96
C LEU A 26 -6.98 8.89 -11.54
N LEU A 27 -5.77 9.20 -12.02
CA LEU A 27 -4.58 8.41 -11.73
C LEU A 27 -4.20 8.51 -10.24
N GLY A 28 -4.24 9.72 -9.68
CA GLY A 28 -3.98 9.94 -8.26
C GLY A 28 -4.97 9.19 -7.36
N LEU A 29 -6.26 9.24 -7.68
CA LEU A 29 -7.29 8.49 -6.95
C LEU A 29 -7.06 6.98 -7.04
N MET A 30 -6.74 6.45 -8.22
CA MET A 30 -6.46 5.03 -8.40
C MET A 30 -5.26 4.56 -7.58
N MET A 31 -4.20 5.38 -7.50
CA MET A 31 -3.01 5.07 -6.70
C MET A 31 -3.30 5.10 -5.20
N ILE A 32 -4.08 6.09 -4.73
CA ILE A 32 -4.47 6.20 -3.33
C ILE A 32 -5.35 5.02 -2.91
N THR A 33 -6.41 4.72 -3.69
CA THR A 33 -7.32 3.62 -3.37
C THR A 33 -6.61 2.26 -3.44
N GLY A 34 -5.73 2.06 -4.43
CA GLY A 34 -4.89 0.87 -4.52
C GLY A 34 -3.95 0.73 -3.31
N GLY A 35 -3.33 1.83 -2.85
CA GLY A 35 -2.50 1.85 -1.67
C GLY A 35 -3.27 1.49 -0.39
N ILE A 36 -4.45 2.10 -0.20
CA ILE A 36 -5.35 1.78 0.94
C ILE A 36 -5.76 0.32 0.90
N PHE A 37 -6.13 -0.20 -0.28
CA PHE A 37 -6.51 -1.61 -0.44
C PHE A 37 -5.36 -2.55 -0.04
N CYS A 38 -4.13 -2.26 -0.46
CA CYS A 38 -2.96 -3.06 -0.09
C CYS A 38 -2.71 -3.04 1.44
N ILE A 39 -2.89 -1.90 2.10
CA ILE A 39 -2.75 -1.76 3.55
C ILE A 39 -3.83 -2.57 4.28
N LEU A 40 -5.10 -2.45 3.85
CA LEU A 40 -6.20 -3.22 4.42
C LEU A 40 -6.01 -4.73 4.22
N TRP A 41 -5.55 -5.12 3.03
CA TRP A 41 -5.25 -6.51 2.72
C TRP A 41 -4.13 -7.06 3.60
N PHE A 42 -2.99 -6.35 3.72
CA PHE A 42 -1.91 -6.73 4.62
C PHE A 42 -2.39 -6.85 6.08
N THR A 43 -3.17 -5.87 6.53
CA THR A 43 -3.73 -5.86 7.89
C THR A 43 -4.63 -7.06 8.12
N TRP A 44 -5.45 -7.44 7.15
CA TRP A 44 -6.30 -8.62 7.22
C TRP A 44 -5.51 -9.92 7.32
N GLU A 45 -4.48 -10.08 6.48
CA GLU A 45 -3.60 -11.26 6.48
C GLU A 45 -2.81 -11.43 7.79
N VAL A 46 -2.68 -10.37 8.60
CA VAL A 46 -2.04 -10.42 9.92
C VAL A 46 -3.07 -10.55 11.04
N ALA A 47 -4.12 -9.74 11.03
CA ALA A 47 -5.10 -9.65 12.11
C ALA A 47 -5.95 -10.91 12.22
N TYR A 48 -6.37 -11.51 11.09
CA TYR A 48 -7.21 -12.71 11.10
C TYR A 48 -6.48 -13.93 11.69
N PRO A 49 -5.25 -14.29 11.26
CA PRO A 49 -4.52 -15.40 11.87
C PRO A 49 -4.17 -15.16 13.33
N LEU A 50 -3.87 -13.91 13.72
CA LEU A 50 -3.63 -13.57 15.13
C LEU A 50 -4.87 -13.78 15.99
N TYR A 51 -6.02 -13.28 15.53
CA TYR A 51 -7.30 -13.47 16.23
C TYR A 51 -7.64 -14.95 16.40
N ARG A 52 -7.48 -15.75 15.34
CA ARG A 52 -7.73 -17.20 15.40
C ARG A 52 -6.76 -17.91 16.33
N ASN A 53 -5.46 -17.58 16.29
CA ASN A 53 -4.50 -18.18 17.21
C ASN A 53 -4.77 -17.80 18.68
N MET A 54 -5.26 -16.59 18.96
CA MET A 54 -5.70 -16.24 20.32
C MET A 54 -6.90 -17.07 20.78
N GLN A 55 -7.87 -17.36 19.90
CA GLN A 55 -8.98 -18.26 20.22
C GLN A 55 -8.49 -19.69 20.53
N ILE A 56 -7.63 -20.24 19.66
CA ILE A 56 -7.06 -21.59 19.82
C ILE A 56 -6.31 -21.72 21.15
N MET A 57 -5.50 -20.72 21.52
CA MET A 57 -4.80 -20.70 22.81
C MET A 57 -5.77 -20.64 24.01
N LEU A 58 -6.87 -19.88 23.90
CA LEU A 58 -7.89 -19.82 24.96
C LEU A 58 -8.62 -21.15 25.13
N ASP A 59 -8.76 -21.91 24.04
CA ASP A 59 -9.34 -23.26 24.03
C ASP A 59 -8.34 -24.33 24.51
N GLY A 60 -7.09 -23.96 24.83
CA GLY A 60 -6.05 -24.85 25.34
C GLY A 60 -5.34 -25.70 24.27
N GLU A 61 -5.54 -25.36 23.00
CA GLU A 61 -4.92 -26.04 21.86
C GLU A 61 -3.59 -25.36 21.46
N GLU A 62 -2.74 -26.10 20.74
CA GLU A 62 -1.49 -25.56 20.19
C GLU A 62 -1.76 -24.61 19.02
N MET A 63 -0.92 -23.57 18.88
CA MET A 63 -1.02 -22.61 17.78
C MET A 63 -0.96 -23.30 16.41
N ASP A 64 -1.84 -22.89 15.49
CA ASP A 64 -1.78 -23.29 14.09
C ASP A 64 -1.17 -22.17 13.23
N LEU A 65 0.10 -22.33 12.90
CA LEU A 65 0.83 -21.42 12.02
C LEU A 65 0.38 -21.50 10.55
N ARG A 66 -0.37 -22.55 10.16
CA ARG A 66 -0.88 -22.69 8.78
C ARG A 66 -1.98 -21.67 8.45
N LEU A 67 -2.50 -20.98 9.47
CA LEU A 67 -3.44 -19.86 9.30
C LEU A 67 -2.80 -18.66 8.58
N PHE A 68 -1.48 -18.51 8.65
CA PHE A 68 -0.78 -17.42 7.95
C PHE A 68 -0.61 -17.75 6.47
N ASN A 69 -1.26 -16.97 5.62
CA ASN A 69 -1.02 -17.03 4.18
C ASN A 69 0.19 -16.17 3.81
N TYR A 70 1.39 -16.73 3.97
CA TYR A 70 2.65 -16.05 3.70
C TYR A 70 2.75 -15.47 2.28
N ARG A 71 2.14 -16.14 1.29
CA ARG A 71 2.11 -15.63 -0.09
C ARG A 71 1.39 -14.29 -0.15
N ASN A 72 0.19 -14.20 0.41
CA ASN A 72 -0.59 -12.97 0.39
C ASN A 72 0.03 -11.85 1.27
N LEU A 73 0.64 -12.25 2.38
CA LEU A 73 1.36 -11.35 3.29
C LEU A 73 2.58 -10.70 2.63
N ILE A 74 3.23 -11.40 1.68
CA ILE A 74 4.32 -10.84 0.86
C ILE A 74 3.76 -10.05 -0.34
N LEU A 75 2.70 -10.52 -0.99
CA LEU A 75 2.14 -9.85 -2.16
C LEU A 75 1.57 -8.47 -1.85
N SER A 76 0.89 -8.30 -0.71
CA SER A 76 0.30 -7.02 -0.32
C SER A 76 1.32 -5.86 -0.21
N PRO A 77 2.46 -5.98 0.50
CA PRO A 77 3.49 -4.93 0.51
C PRO A 77 4.21 -4.81 -0.84
N VAL A 78 4.39 -5.89 -1.61
CA VAL A 78 4.99 -5.82 -2.95
C VAL A 78 4.12 -4.96 -3.88
N PHE A 79 2.80 -5.17 -3.88
CA PHE A 79 1.89 -4.34 -4.67
C PHE A 79 1.88 -2.88 -4.20
N LEU A 80 1.96 -2.64 -2.89
CA LEU A 80 2.09 -1.28 -2.36
C LEU A 80 3.37 -0.59 -2.87
N ILE A 81 4.51 -1.29 -2.84
CA ILE A 81 5.78 -0.80 -3.37
C ILE A 81 5.67 -0.53 -4.87
N LEU A 82 5.04 -1.41 -5.64
CA LEU A 82 4.83 -1.22 -7.08
C LEU A 82 4.00 0.02 -7.36
N ILE A 83 2.90 0.23 -6.64
CA ILE A 83 2.09 1.46 -6.73
C ILE A 83 2.96 2.68 -6.46
N TRP A 84 3.82 2.61 -5.44
CA TRP A 84 4.74 3.69 -5.07
C TRP A 84 5.75 4.00 -6.18
N ILE A 85 6.40 2.98 -6.75
CA ILE A 85 7.37 3.13 -7.84
C ILE A 85 6.70 3.72 -9.08
N ILE A 86 5.53 3.22 -9.47
CA ILE A 86 4.77 3.73 -10.62
C ILE A 86 4.39 5.19 -10.37
N SER A 87 3.91 5.51 -9.17
CA SER A 87 3.54 6.86 -8.75
C SER A 87 4.72 7.82 -8.81
N TYR A 88 5.91 7.39 -8.39
CA TYR A 88 7.12 8.19 -8.47
C TYR A 88 7.61 8.39 -9.91
N ALA A 89 7.69 7.31 -10.68
CA ALA A 89 8.17 7.32 -12.07
C ALA A 89 7.32 8.23 -12.96
N GLU A 90 6.00 8.24 -12.73
CA GLU A 90 5.06 9.03 -13.52
C GLU A 90 5.26 10.54 -13.35
N ILE A 91 5.55 11.01 -12.13
CA ILE A 91 5.87 12.42 -11.88
C ILE A 91 7.28 12.75 -12.36
N PHE A 92 8.22 11.83 -12.17
CA PHE A 92 9.60 12.03 -12.63
C PHE A 92 9.68 12.21 -14.15
N LEU A 93 8.90 11.44 -14.92
CA LEU A 93 8.82 11.53 -16.38
C LEU A 93 7.90 12.65 -16.89
N MET A 94 7.18 13.33 -16.00
CA MET A 94 6.36 14.48 -16.39
C MET A 94 7.26 15.59 -16.93
N LYS A 95 6.95 16.09 -18.13
CA LYS A 95 7.61 17.26 -18.72
C LYS A 95 7.40 18.46 -17.81
N ASP A 96 8.46 19.25 -17.62
CA ASP A 96 8.36 20.52 -16.90
C ASP A 96 7.35 21.41 -17.66
N LYS A 97 6.26 21.76 -16.96
CA LYS A 97 5.26 22.72 -17.43
C LYS A 97 5.56 24.08 -16.83
#